data_AF-A0A3E1EJQ1-F1
#
_entry.id   AF-A0A3E1EJQ1-F1
#
_cell.length_a   1.000
_cell.length_b   1.000
_cell.length_c   1.000
_cell.angle_alpha   90.00
_cell.angle_beta   90.00
_cell.angle_gamma   90.00
#
_symmetry.space_group_name_H-M   'P 1'
#
loop_
_entity.id
_entity.type
_entity.pdbx_description
1 polymer ?
#
loop_
_entity_poly.entity_id
_entity_poly.type
_entity_poly.pdbx_seq_one_letter_code
_entity_poly.pdbx_strand_id
1 'polypeptide(L)'
;MKLRHILASFATAVFSLPLAAQTVNLTFQDITPTNPITWNYIPDSLAKNTFVGPLRFTDTGGASLYTFCIDLAQYVNFGGNYTFQYTAVPNAPITSSIGTPMGATKADHLSLLYGSVFGSNLSGYTPLTTLNTAAKRQGFQLAVWNIVFDSVIDWSVTGSAGNFYVSSTDAGSTAAIAQANAYLGAVQTDVAGGGGTRMALIALSDSTAQPGIQDQLLPLGFLVSVPEPASYALLAGGFALAGVLLLRCREQAA
;
A
#
# COMPACT_ATOMS: atom_id res chain seq x y z
N MET A 1 8.47 -39.57 59.37
CA MET A 1 8.66 -38.23 58.77
C MET A 1 8.44 -38.35 57.27
N LYS A 2 7.27 -37.94 56.74
CA LYS A 2 6.92 -38.07 55.31
C LYS A 2 6.77 -36.67 54.72
N LEU A 3 7.79 -36.25 53.97
CA LEU A 3 7.85 -34.97 53.25
C LEU A 3 6.96 -35.08 52.00
N ARG A 4 5.84 -34.35 51.96
CA ARG A 4 4.93 -34.31 50.80
C ARG A 4 5.38 -33.19 49.86
N HIS A 5 5.85 -33.55 48.67
CA HIS A 5 6.17 -32.61 47.60
C HIS A 5 4.88 -32.09 46.96
N ILE A 6 4.64 -30.78 47.08
CA ILE A 6 3.58 -30.09 46.36
C ILE A 6 4.19 -29.63 45.03
N LEU A 7 3.93 -30.37 43.95
CA LEU A 7 4.19 -29.90 42.59
C LEU A 7 3.10 -28.91 42.20
N ALA A 8 3.42 -27.63 42.14
CA ALA A 8 2.56 -26.61 41.56
C ALA A 8 2.75 -26.61 40.03
N SER A 9 1.79 -27.20 39.32
CA SER A 9 1.72 -27.09 37.85
C SER A 9 1.35 -25.67 37.46
N PHE A 10 2.32 -24.89 36.99
CA PHE A 10 2.07 -23.60 36.36
C PHE A 10 1.54 -23.84 34.95
N ALA A 11 0.22 -23.68 34.76
CA ALA A 11 -0.39 -23.67 33.44
C ALA A 11 -0.15 -22.30 32.80
N THR A 12 0.76 -22.23 31.83
CA THR A 12 1.02 -21.01 31.06
C THR A 12 -0.15 -20.78 30.10
N ALA A 13 -1.09 -19.92 30.48
CA ALA A 13 -2.14 -19.46 29.58
C ALA A 13 -1.50 -18.54 28.53
N VAL A 14 -1.39 -19.03 27.29
CA VAL A 14 -1.00 -18.21 26.14
C VAL A 14 -2.21 -17.37 25.75
N PHE A 15 -2.25 -16.12 26.18
CA PHE A 15 -3.24 -15.16 25.71
C PHE A 15 -2.77 -14.60 24.36
N SER A 16 -3.41 -15.02 23.27
CA SER A 16 -3.28 -14.35 21.98
C SER A 16 -4.03 -13.03 22.04
N LEU A 17 -3.30 -11.93 22.23
CA LEU A 17 -3.88 -10.60 22.10
C LEU A 17 -4.13 -10.31 20.62
N PRO A 18 -5.30 -9.75 20.24
CA PRO A 18 -5.51 -9.29 18.88
C PRO A 18 -4.49 -8.19 18.57
N LEU A 19 -3.73 -8.36 17.48
CA LEU A 19 -2.86 -7.30 16.98
C LEU A 19 -3.77 -6.19 16.45
N ALA A 20 -3.70 -5.00 17.05
CA ALA A 20 -4.42 -3.85 16.53
C ALA A 20 -3.99 -3.60 15.08
N ALA A 21 -4.95 -3.33 14.19
CA ALA A 21 -4.64 -2.97 12.81
C ALA A 21 -3.71 -1.76 12.83
N GLN A 22 -2.54 -1.92 12.21
CA GLN A 22 -1.54 -0.88 12.21
C GLN A 22 -2.01 0.28 11.33
N THR A 23 -1.93 1.50 11.84
CA THR A 23 -2.30 2.73 11.13
C THR A 23 -1.09 3.60 10.86
N VAL A 24 -1.20 4.49 9.87
CA VAL A 24 -0.24 5.56 9.60
C VAL A 24 -0.96 6.88 9.34
N ASN A 25 -0.44 7.97 9.91
CA ASN A 25 -0.96 9.32 9.69
C ASN A 25 -0.08 10.05 8.66
N LEU A 26 -0.70 10.45 7.56
CA LEU A 26 -0.03 11.07 6.42
C LEU A 26 -0.70 12.38 6.03
N THR A 27 0.10 13.40 5.73
CA THR A 27 -0.37 14.67 5.15
C THR A 27 -0.09 14.69 3.67
N PHE A 28 -1.12 14.88 2.84
CA PHE A 28 -0.94 15.01 1.39
C PHE A 28 -0.29 16.35 1.05
N GLN A 29 0.83 16.31 0.36
CA GLN A 29 1.60 17.49 -0.03
C GLN A 29 1.30 17.91 -1.45
N ASP A 30 1.51 17.04 -2.45
CA ASP A 30 1.29 17.38 -3.85
C ASP A 30 1.24 16.14 -4.75
N ILE A 31 0.88 16.36 -6.00
CA ILE A 31 0.98 15.39 -7.09
C ILE A 31 1.90 15.94 -8.17
N THR A 32 2.69 15.05 -8.79
CA THR A 32 3.56 15.44 -9.90
C THR A 32 3.51 14.38 -11.02
N PRO A 33 3.30 14.77 -12.28
CA PRO A 33 3.08 16.13 -12.79
C PRO A 33 1.66 16.67 -12.52
N THR A 34 1.46 17.96 -12.75
CA THR A 34 0.16 18.66 -12.62
C THR A 34 -0.59 18.79 -13.96
N ASN A 35 -0.22 18.00 -14.96
CA ASN A 35 -0.92 17.97 -16.25
C ASN A 35 -2.02 16.90 -16.15
N PRO A 36 -3.30 17.25 -16.33
CA PRO A 36 -4.37 16.28 -16.18
C PRO A 36 -4.47 15.39 -17.42
N ILE A 37 -4.92 14.14 -17.23
CA ILE A 37 -5.19 13.17 -18.28
C ILE A 37 -6.67 12.83 -18.26
N THR A 38 -7.27 12.74 -19.46
CA THR A 38 -8.66 12.33 -19.62
C THR A 38 -8.74 10.84 -19.87
N TRP A 39 -9.38 10.12 -18.96
CA TRP A 39 -9.56 8.66 -19.01
C TRP A 39 -11.03 8.29 -18.88
N ASN A 40 -11.34 7.05 -19.24
CA ASN A 40 -12.67 6.46 -19.17
C ASN A 40 -12.57 5.10 -18.48
N TYR A 41 -13.65 4.73 -17.81
CA TYR A 41 -13.75 3.44 -17.15
C TYR A 41 -15.15 2.87 -17.35
N ILE A 42 -15.29 1.75 -18.07
CA ILE A 42 -16.57 1.06 -18.22
C ILE A 42 -16.82 0.25 -16.92
N PRO A 43 -17.99 0.42 -16.25
CA PRO A 43 -19.26 0.91 -16.78
C PRO A 43 -19.56 2.41 -16.60
N ASP A 44 -18.68 3.20 -16.01
CA ASP A 44 -18.87 4.66 -15.94
C ASP A 44 -18.76 5.29 -17.35
N SER A 45 -19.90 5.74 -17.88
CA SER A 45 -19.98 6.34 -19.22
C SER A 45 -19.31 7.72 -19.34
N LEU A 46 -18.79 8.27 -18.24
CA LEU A 46 -18.23 9.63 -18.22
C LEU A 46 -16.70 9.62 -18.21
N ALA A 47 -16.14 10.28 -19.23
CA ALA A 47 -14.74 10.69 -19.23
C ALA A 47 -14.43 11.52 -17.98
N LYS A 48 -13.38 11.14 -17.24
CA LYS A 48 -12.85 11.88 -16.10
C LYS A 48 -11.56 12.56 -16.49
N ASN A 49 -11.36 13.78 -16.00
CA ASN A 49 -10.13 14.52 -16.19
C ASN A 49 -9.46 14.69 -14.83
N THR A 50 -8.29 14.06 -14.63
CA THR A 50 -7.62 14.06 -13.31
C THR A 50 -6.10 14.18 -13.45
N PHE A 51 -5.44 14.68 -12.42
CA PHE A 51 -4.00 14.63 -12.33
C PHE A 51 -3.56 13.19 -12.04
N VAL A 52 -2.56 12.71 -12.78
CA VAL A 52 -2.05 11.34 -12.65
C VAL A 52 -0.55 11.35 -12.44
N GLY A 53 -0.06 10.50 -11.55
CA GLY A 53 1.35 10.43 -11.18
C GLY A 53 1.51 10.05 -9.70
N PRO A 54 2.76 9.98 -9.20
CA PRO A 54 3.00 9.76 -7.78
C PRO A 54 2.45 10.91 -6.94
N LEU A 55 1.78 10.55 -5.85
CA LEU A 55 1.33 11.45 -4.80
C LEU A 55 2.41 11.53 -3.72
N ARG A 56 2.77 12.74 -3.31
CA ARG A 56 3.70 12.98 -2.22
C ARG A 56 2.92 13.15 -0.92
N PHE A 57 3.26 12.34 0.07
CA PHE A 57 2.80 12.49 1.44
C PHE A 57 3.97 12.78 2.37
N THR A 58 3.67 13.35 3.53
CA THR A 58 4.61 13.49 4.64
C THR A 58 4.05 12.78 5.86
N ASP A 59 4.86 11.98 6.54
CA ASP A 59 4.47 11.34 7.80
C ASP A 59 4.57 12.31 8.99
N THR A 60 4.18 11.86 10.18
CA THR A 60 4.28 12.67 11.41
C THR A 60 5.72 12.98 11.83
N GLY A 61 6.71 12.26 11.30
CA GLY A 61 8.14 12.50 11.51
C GLY A 61 8.76 13.48 10.52
N GLY A 62 8.00 13.96 9.53
CA GLY A 62 8.48 14.86 8.47
C GLY A 62 9.11 14.13 7.28
N ALA A 63 9.13 12.79 7.26
CA ALA A 63 9.65 12.03 6.13
C ALA A 63 8.68 12.09 4.96
N SER A 64 9.21 12.35 3.76
CA SER A 64 8.41 12.33 2.53
C SER A 64 8.36 10.92 1.94
N LEU A 65 7.18 10.53 1.48
CA LEU A 65 6.94 9.28 0.77
C LEU A 65 6.15 9.56 -0.51
N TYR A 66 6.35 8.71 -1.51
CA TYR A 66 5.60 8.77 -2.76
C TYR A 66 4.78 7.49 -2.91
N THR A 67 3.50 7.65 -3.23
CA THR A 67 2.57 6.54 -3.47
C THR A 67 1.89 6.69 -4.81
N PHE A 68 1.21 5.62 -5.25
CA PHE A 68 0.35 5.64 -6.43
C PHE A 68 -1.08 5.29 -6.03
N CYS A 69 -2.05 5.91 -6.70
CA CYS A 69 -3.46 5.69 -6.47
C CYS A 69 -3.89 4.31 -7.00
N ILE A 70 -4.67 3.56 -6.24
CA ILE A 70 -5.25 2.28 -6.69
C ILE A 70 -6.79 2.29 -6.73
N ASP A 71 -7.39 3.46 -6.61
CA ASP A 71 -8.83 3.66 -6.72
C ASP A 71 -9.14 4.81 -7.69
N LEU A 72 -10.20 4.69 -8.48
CA LEU A 72 -10.58 5.68 -9.50
C LEU A 72 -11.64 6.71 -9.03
N ALA A 73 -12.36 6.42 -7.94
CA ALA A 73 -13.45 7.27 -7.43
C ALA A 73 -13.10 8.00 -6.14
N GLN A 74 -12.09 7.55 -5.41
CA GLN A 74 -11.62 8.22 -4.21
C GLN A 74 -10.71 9.41 -4.56
N TYR A 75 -10.47 10.28 -3.57
CA TYR A 75 -9.63 11.46 -3.75
C TYR A 75 -8.91 11.85 -2.46
N VAL A 76 -7.91 12.71 -2.60
CA VAL A 76 -7.26 13.43 -1.50
C VAL A 76 -7.23 14.91 -1.82
N ASN A 77 -7.28 15.73 -0.78
CA ASN A 77 -7.26 17.18 -0.83
C ASN A 77 -5.89 17.67 -0.39
N PHE A 78 -5.37 18.67 -1.10
CA PHE A 78 -4.09 19.31 -0.79
C PHE A 78 -4.02 19.76 0.68
N GLY A 79 -2.96 19.38 1.39
CA GLY A 79 -2.77 19.68 2.81
C GLY A 79 -3.66 18.86 3.76
N GLY A 80 -4.46 17.92 3.24
CA GLY A 80 -5.31 17.04 4.04
C GLY A 80 -4.49 16.04 4.86
N ASN A 81 -4.95 15.77 6.09
CA ASN A 81 -4.39 14.77 6.98
C ASN A 81 -5.26 13.52 6.95
N TYR A 82 -4.62 12.36 6.73
CA TYR A 82 -5.29 11.08 6.52
C TYR A 82 -4.70 10.02 7.44
N THR A 83 -5.57 9.22 8.04
CA THR A 83 -5.18 8.03 8.81
C THR A 83 -5.49 6.80 7.97
N PHE A 84 -4.45 6.14 7.45
CA PHE A 84 -4.59 4.92 6.69
C PHE A 84 -4.36 3.69 7.56
N GLN A 85 -4.99 2.56 7.23
CA GLN A 85 -4.54 1.24 7.67
C GLN A 85 -3.75 0.55 6.58
N TYR A 86 -2.80 -0.28 7.03
CA TYR A 86 -2.14 -1.23 6.15
C TYR A 86 -3.11 -2.33 5.77
N THR A 87 -3.29 -2.48 4.47
CA THR A 87 -4.15 -3.48 3.86
C THR A 87 -3.31 -4.36 2.95
N ALA A 88 -3.54 -5.68 3.01
CA ALA A 88 -2.94 -6.58 2.04
C ALA A 88 -3.39 -6.18 0.63
N VAL A 89 -2.44 -5.99 -0.30
CA VAL A 89 -2.73 -5.55 -1.68
C VAL A 89 -3.89 -6.28 -2.37
N PRO A 90 -4.03 -7.62 -2.30
CA PRO A 90 -5.18 -8.30 -2.92
C PRO A 90 -6.55 -7.92 -2.33
N ASN A 91 -6.57 -7.37 -1.11
CA ASN A 91 -7.77 -6.92 -0.42
C ASN A 91 -8.08 -5.43 -0.66
N ALA A 92 -7.23 -4.73 -1.42
CA ALA A 92 -7.43 -3.35 -1.83
C ALA A 92 -7.84 -3.27 -3.32
N PRO A 93 -8.40 -2.15 -3.80
CA PRO A 93 -8.93 -1.04 -2.99
C PRO A 93 -10.09 -1.49 -2.08
N ILE A 94 -10.20 -0.90 -0.89
CA ILE A 94 -11.33 -1.13 0.03
C ILE A 94 -12.47 -0.18 -0.36
N THR A 95 -13.25 -0.64 -1.33
CA THR A 95 -14.50 -0.08 -1.85
C THR A 95 -14.63 1.45 -1.82
N SER A 96 -14.31 2.08 -2.94
CA SER A 96 -15.13 3.15 -3.49
C SER A 96 -16.30 2.54 -4.28
N SER A 97 -17.19 3.36 -4.82
CA SER A 97 -18.35 2.96 -5.64
C SER A 97 -18.03 2.17 -6.93
N ILE A 98 -16.75 1.83 -7.18
CA ILE A 98 -16.25 1.27 -8.41
C ILE A 98 -15.46 -0.02 -8.10
N GLY A 99 -16.16 -1.16 -8.01
CA GLY A 99 -15.53 -2.49 -8.03
C GLY A 99 -15.39 -3.23 -6.70
N THR A 100 -14.79 -4.42 -6.79
CA THR A 100 -14.42 -5.29 -5.67
C THR A 100 -12.91 -5.20 -5.43
N PRO A 101 -12.40 -5.64 -4.25
CA PRO A 101 -10.97 -5.86 -4.06
C PRO A 101 -10.31 -6.58 -5.24
N MET A 102 -9.09 -6.19 -5.58
CA MET A 102 -8.45 -6.58 -6.84
C MET A 102 -8.09 -8.07 -6.93
N GLY A 103 -7.95 -8.75 -5.79
CA GLY A 103 -7.59 -10.16 -5.71
C GLY A 103 -6.11 -10.44 -5.98
N ALA A 104 -5.72 -11.71 -5.77
CA ALA A 104 -4.33 -12.15 -5.79
C ALA A 104 -3.64 -11.97 -7.15
N THR A 105 -4.33 -12.24 -8.26
CA THR A 105 -3.75 -12.15 -9.61
C THR A 105 -3.34 -10.72 -9.96
N LYS A 106 -4.22 -9.73 -9.74
CA LYS A 106 -3.90 -8.32 -9.99
C LYS A 106 -2.82 -7.80 -9.04
N ALA A 107 -2.84 -8.24 -7.78
CA ALA A 107 -1.78 -7.93 -6.83
C ALA A 107 -0.40 -8.47 -7.25
N ASP A 108 -0.33 -9.68 -7.83
CA ASP A 108 0.91 -10.23 -8.40
C ASP A 108 1.39 -9.40 -9.60
N HIS A 109 0.49 -9.02 -10.50
CA HIS A 109 0.83 -8.18 -11.65
C HIS A 109 1.31 -6.78 -11.25
N LEU A 110 0.74 -6.18 -10.20
CA LEU A 110 1.27 -4.93 -9.63
C LEU A 110 2.66 -5.13 -9.02
N SER A 111 2.90 -6.26 -8.37
CA SER A 111 4.23 -6.60 -7.81
C SER A 111 5.28 -6.73 -8.92
N LEU A 112 4.91 -7.31 -10.07
CA LEU A 112 5.74 -7.35 -11.28
C LEU A 112 5.94 -5.95 -11.90
N LEU A 113 4.88 -5.14 -11.99
CA LEU A 113 4.98 -3.77 -12.48
C LEU A 113 5.99 -2.95 -11.65
N TYR A 114 5.88 -2.99 -10.33
CA TYR A 114 6.83 -2.30 -9.46
C TYR A 114 8.23 -2.91 -9.53
N GLY A 115 8.33 -4.25 -9.59
CA GLY A 115 9.61 -4.93 -9.66
C GLY A 115 10.38 -4.68 -10.96
N SER A 116 9.69 -4.60 -12.10
CA SER A 116 10.29 -4.27 -13.40
C SER A 116 10.80 -2.83 -13.48
N VAL A 117 10.14 -1.90 -12.78
CA VAL A 117 10.48 -0.47 -12.82
C VAL A 117 11.48 -0.08 -11.73
N PHE A 118 11.33 -0.60 -10.52
CA PHE A 118 12.10 -0.17 -9.35
C PHE A 118 13.03 -1.25 -8.78
N GLY A 119 13.01 -2.47 -9.34
CA GLY A 119 13.74 -3.64 -8.81
C GLY A 119 13.01 -4.31 -7.63
N SER A 120 13.66 -5.27 -6.96
CA SER A 120 13.05 -6.00 -5.83
C SER A 120 13.21 -5.31 -4.47
N ASN A 121 14.09 -4.31 -4.37
CA ASN A 121 14.58 -3.80 -3.09
C ASN A 121 14.10 -2.38 -2.84
N LEU A 122 13.80 -2.07 -1.58
CA LEU A 122 13.29 -0.75 -1.17
C LEU A 122 14.22 0.41 -1.50
N SER A 123 15.53 0.18 -1.45
CA SER A 123 16.52 1.20 -1.83
C SER A 123 16.42 1.64 -3.29
N GLY A 124 15.84 0.81 -4.16
CA GLY A 124 15.57 1.13 -5.56
C GLY A 124 14.32 1.99 -5.77
N TYR A 125 13.43 2.07 -4.78
CA TYR A 125 12.21 2.85 -4.89
C TYR A 125 12.48 4.35 -4.72
N THR A 126 12.75 5.00 -5.83
CA THR A 126 12.95 6.45 -5.93
C THR A 126 12.09 7.00 -7.07
N PRO A 127 10.76 7.11 -6.90
CA PRO A 127 9.84 7.38 -8.01
C PRO A 127 10.23 8.59 -8.86
N LEU A 128 10.69 9.69 -8.26
CA LEU A 128 11.06 10.88 -9.02
C LEU A 128 12.36 10.72 -9.82
N THR A 129 13.27 9.85 -9.39
CA THR A 129 14.54 9.57 -10.06
C THR A 129 14.36 8.52 -11.14
N THR A 130 13.65 7.43 -10.86
CA THR A 130 13.37 6.35 -11.82
C THR A 130 12.38 6.81 -12.90
N LEU A 131 11.29 7.48 -12.49
CA LEU A 131 10.29 8.08 -13.37
C LEU A 131 10.64 9.56 -13.59
N ASN A 132 11.80 9.80 -14.20
CA ASN A 132 12.39 11.14 -14.33
C ASN A 132 11.68 12.10 -15.31
N THR A 133 10.60 11.67 -15.97
CA THR A 133 9.81 12.52 -16.88
C THR A 133 8.33 12.49 -16.51
N ALA A 134 7.59 13.54 -16.87
CA ALA A 134 6.14 13.61 -16.69
C ALA A 134 5.43 12.40 -17.32
N ALA A 135 5.80 12.06 -18.56
CA ALA A 135 5.24 10.93 -19.28
C ALA A 135 5.45 9.58 -18.58
N LYS A 136 6.64 9.35 -17.98
CA LYS A 136 6.91 8.11 -17.21
C LYS A 136 6.07 8.04 -15.93
N ARG A 137 5.95 9.16 -15.21
CA ARG A 137 5.16 9.26 -13.97
C ARG A 137 3.68 9.00 -14.23
N GLN A 138 3.14 9.66 -15.24
CA GLN A 138 1.75 9.50 -15.65
C GLN A 138 1.51 8.09 -16.19
N GLY A 139 2.39 7.62 -17.08
CA GLY A 139 2.29 6.27 -17.66
C GLY A 139 2.32 5.16 -16.62
N PHE A 140 3.14 5.30 -15.57
CA PHE A 140 3.16 4.34 -14.47
C PHE A 140 1.82 4.32 -13.71
N GLN A 141 1.26 5.48 -13.35
CA GLN A 141 -0.04 5.57 -12.70
C GLN A 141 -1.17 4.98 -13.56
N LEU A 142 -1.13 5.21 -14.88
CA LEU A 142 -2.10 4.64 -15.82
C LEU A 142 -1.99 3.11 -15.91
N ALA A 143 -0.76 2.57 -15.92
CA ALA A 143 -0.53 1.13 -15.89
C ALA A 143 -1.04 0.50 -14.58
N VAL A 144 -0.86 1.16 -13.43
CA VAL A 144 -1.44 0.75 -12.15
C VAL A 144 -2.97 0.64 -12.26
N TRP A 145 -3.64 1.68 -12.77
CA TRP A 145 -5.10 1.66 -12.91
C TRP A 145 -5.60 0.62 -13.90
N ASN A 146 -4.92 0.42 -15.03
CA ASN A 146 -5.28 -0.63 -15.97
C ASN A 146 -5.25 -2.01 -15.31
N ILE A 147 -4.17 -2.36 -14.61
CA ILE A 147 -4.08 -3.66 -13.90
C ILE A 147 -5.20 -3.82 -12.86
N VAL A 148 -5.50 -2.75 -12.10
CA VAL A 148 -6.52 -2.82 -11.04
C VAL A 148 -7.93 -2.91 -11.60
N PHE A 149 -8.27 -2.10 -12.60
CA PHE A 149 -9.66 -1.87 -13.00
C PHE A 149 -10.11 -2.64 -14.24
N ASP A 150 -9.19 -3.15 -15.05
CA ASP A 150 -9.60 -3.90 -16.22
C ASP A 150 -10.14 -5.29 -15.85
N SER A 151 -11.33 -5.66 -16.35
CA SER A 151 -11.96 -6.95 -15.98
C SER A 151 -11.30 -8.13 -16.69
N VAL A 152 -10.83 -7.89 -17.90
CA VAL A 152 -9.97 -8.80 -18.66
C VAL A 152 -8.74 -7.96 -18.93
N ILE A 153 -7.60 -8.33 -18.36
CA ILE A 153 -6.39 -7.49 -18.44
C ILE A 153 -6.01 -7.32 -19.92
N ASP A 154 -6.37 -6.17 -20.46
CA ASP A 154 -5.88 -5.66 -21.73
C ASP A 154 -4.57 -4.94 -21.42
N TRP A 155 -3.48 -5.41 -22.01
CA TRP A 155 -2.13 -4.88 -21.75
C TRP A 155 -1.89 -3.54 -22.48
N SER A 156 -2.93 -2.71 -22.53
CA SER A 156 -2.99 -1.43 -23.25
C SER A 156 -4.02 -0.51 -22.58
N VAL A 157 -3.70 0.78 -22.54
CA VAL A 157 -4.65 1.84 -22.13
C VAL A 157 -5.20 2.63 -23.32
N THR A 158 -5.01 2.14 -24.55
CA THR A 158 -5.28 2.90 -25.78
C THR A 158 -6.71 2.75 -26.26
N GLY A 159 -7.42 3.85 -26.49
CA GLY A 159 -8.49 3.91 -27.51
C GLY A 159 -9.61 2.88 -27.39
N SER A 160 -10.14 2.67 -26.18
CA SER A 160 -11.20 1.69 -25.83
C SER A 160 -10.74 0.24 -25.65
N ALA A 161 -9.44 0.02 -25.48
CA ALA A 161 -8.88 -1.22 -24.94
C ALA A 161 -9.42 -1.48 -23.52
N GLY A 162 -9.99 -2.67 -23.30
CA GLY A 162 -10.53 -3.08 -22.00
C GLY A 162 -11.59 -2.16 -21.37
N ASN A 163 -11.76 -2.30 -20.05
CA ASN A 163 -12.66 -1.42 -19.29
C ASN A 163 -12.02 -0.08 -18.96
N PHE A 164 -10.70 -0.01 -18.79
CA PHE A 164 -9.99 1.23 -18.45
C PHE A 164 -9.11 1.68 -19.63
N TYR A 165 -9.38 2.89 -20.13
CA TYR A 165 -8.62 3.46 -21.24
C TYR A 165 -8.49 4.98 -21.16
N VAL A 166 -7.48 5.52 -21.82
CA VAL A 166 -7.24 6.96 -21.95
C VAL A 166 -7.80 7.45 -23.28
N SER A 167 -8.56 8.54 -23.25
CA SER A 167 -9.15 9.17 -24.45
C SER A 167 -8.55 10.53 -24.80
N SER A 168 -7.73 11.14 -23.94
CA SER A 168 -7.02 12.37 -24.30
C SER A 168 -5.98 12.11 -25.39
N THR A 169 -5.93 13.02 -26.36
CA THR A 169 -5.08 12.91 -27.55
C THR A 169 -4.00 14.00 -27.63
N ASP A 170 -3.84 14.83 -26.59
CA ASP A 170 -2.76 15.80 -26.54
C ASP A 170 -1.38 15.11 -26.47
N ALA A 171 -0.32 15.84 -26.81
CA ALA A 171 1.02 15.28 -26.90
C ALA A 171 1.52 14.71 -25.55
N GLY A 172 1.14 15.33 -24.43
CA GLY A 172 1.50 14.86 -23.09
C GLY A 172 0.80 13.54 -22.77
N SER A 173 -0.50 13.47 -22.99
CA SER A 173 -1.29 12.23 -22.84
C SER A 173 -0.78 11.11 -23.75
N THR A 174 -0.45 11.42 -25.00
CA THR A 174 0.08 10.44 -25.97
C THR A 174 1.40 9.84 -25.48
N ALA A 175 2.30 10.66 -24.95
CA ALA A 175 3.56 10.19 -24.38
C ALA A 175 3.33 9.33 -23.11
N ALA A 176 2.38 9.71 -22.25
CA ALA A 176 2.01 8.94 -21.07
C ALA A 176 1.40 7.57 -21.43
N ILE A 177 0.50 7.52 -22.42
CA ILE A 177 -0.09 6.29 -22.96
C ILE A 177 1.02 5.37 -23.48
N ALA A 178 1.98 5.90 -24.24
CA ALA A 178 3.09 5.11 -24.75
C ALA A 178 3.94 4.49 -23.62
N GLN A 179 4.20 5.25 -22.54
CA GLN A 179 4.90 4.71 -21.36
C GLN A 179 4.07 3.67 -20.62
N ALA A 180 2.76 3.89 -20.43
CA ALA A 180 1.87 2.94 -19.79
C ALA A 180 1.86 1.59 -20.53
N ASN A 181 1.68 1.62 -21.85
CA ASN A 181 1.68 0.42 -22.68
C ASN A 181 3.04 -0.30 -22.66
N ALA A 182 4.16 0.44 -22.59
CA ALA A 182 5.48 -0.17 -22.45
C ALA A 182 5.62 -0.91 -21.11
N TYR A 183 5.14 -0.32 -20.01
CA TYR A 183 5.14 -0.98 -18.71
C TYR A 183 4.22 -2.21 -18.68
N LEU A 184 3.01 -2.10 -19.22
CA LEU A 184 2.06 -3.20 -19.32
C LEU A 184 2.60 -4.34 -20.19
N GLY A 185 3.26 -4.04 -21.31
CA GLY A 185 3.92 -5.05 -22.16
C GLY A 185 5.07 -5.77 -21.47
N ALA A 186 5.81 -5.09 -20.58
CA ALA A 186 6.84 -5.75 -19.76
C ALA A 186 6.22 -6.74 -18.78
N VAL A 187 5.15 -6.34 -18.08
CA VAL A 187 4.42 -7.25 -17.16
C VAL A 187 3.81 -8.42 -17.92
N GLN A 188 3.21 -8.18 -19.09
CA GLN A 188 2.67 -9.24 -19.95
C GLN A 188 3.74 -10.29 -20.29
N THR A 189 4.94 -9.84 -20.63
CA THR A 189 6.07 -10.71 -20.96
C THR A 189 6.48 -11.56 -19.76
N ASP A 190 6.57 -10.94 -18.57
CA ASP A 190 6.92 -11.64 -17.33
C ASP A 190 5.86 -12.68 -16.93
N VAL A 191 4.56 -12.34 -17.07
CA VAL A 191 3.44 -13.25 -16.81
C VAL A 191 3.48 -14.45 -17.77
N ALA A 192 3.66 -14.21 -19.07
CA ALA A 192 3.73 -15.28 -20.06
C ALA A 192 4.96 -16.18 -19.89
N GLY A 193 6.08 -15.62 -19.43
CA GLY A 193 7.30 -16.36 -19.12
C GLY A 193 7.29 -17.07 -17.76
N GLY A 194 6.28 -16.83 -16.90
CA GLY A 194 6.24 -17.34 -15.53
C GLY A 194 7.36 -16.77 -14.64
N GLY A 195 7.87 -15.59 -14.96
CA GLY A 195 9.07 -15.00 -14.37
C GLY A 195 8.84 -13.59 -13.80
N GLY A 196 9.88 -12.75 -13.91
CA GLY A 196 9.85 -11.32 -13.56
C GLY A 196 10.30 -10.99 -12.13
N THR A 197 10.95 -9.84 -11.99
CA THR A 197 11.27 -9.29 -10.68
C THR A 197 10.00 -8.81 -10.02
N ARG A 198 9.77 -9.23 -8.77
CA ARG A 198 8.63 -8.78 -7.95
C ARG A 198 9.11 -7.87 -6.85
N MET A 199 8.33 -6.84 -6.57
CA MET A 199 8.48 -6.01 -5.38
C MET A 199 7.40 -6.38 -4.37
N ALA A 200 7.77 -6.52 -3.10
CA ALA A 200 6.79 -6.66 -2.03
C ALA A 200 6.05 -5.33 -1.84
N LEU A 201 4.73 -5.37 -1.90
CA LEU A 201 3.87 -4.18 -1.85
C LEU A 201 2.93 -4.23 -0.65
N ILE A 202 2.47 -3.06 -0.22
CA ILE A 202 1.40 -2.88 0.76
C ILE A 202 0.44 -1.80 0.27
N ALA A 203 -0.85 -1.98 0.54
CA ALA A 203 -1.84 -0.95 0.29
C ALA A 203 -2.09 -0.14 1.57
N LEU A 204 -2.36 1.15 1.40
CA LEU A 204 -2.87 2.03 2.44
C LEU A 204 -4.31 2.35 2.08
N SER A 205 -5.23 1.89 2.91
CA SER A 205 -6.67 2.10 2.69
C SER A 205 -7.27 2.83 3.89
N ASP A 206 -8.35 3.59 3.67
CA ASP A 206 -9.16 4.04 4.81
C ASP A 206 -9.78 2.82 5.47
N SER A 207 -9.85 2.88 6.80
CA SER A 207 -10.17 1.71 7.58
C SER A 207 -11.47 1.74 8.33
N THR A 208 -12.02 2.90 8.67
CA THR A 208 -13.17 2.88 9.60
C THR A 208 -14.01 4.17 9.70
N ALA A 209 -13.76 5.28 8.97
CA ALA A 209 -14.53 6.51 9.24
C ALA A 209 -14.73 7.54 8.10
N GLN A 210 -14.04 7.47 6.97
CA GLN A 210 -14.12 8.49 5.91
C GLN A 210 -14.19 7.83 4.52
N PRO A 211 -15.37 7.31 4.14
CA PRO A 211 -15.55 6.79 2.78
C PRO A 211 -15.15 7.86 1.76
N GLY A 212 -14.23 7.52 0.85
CA GLY A 212 -13.78 8.42 -0.21
C GLY A 212 -12.31 8.85 -0.15
N ILE A 213 -11.53 8.48 0.87
CA ILE A 213 -10.07 8.74 0.86
C ILE A 213 -9.39 7.84 -0.15
N GLN A 214 -8.50 8.41 -0.98
CA GLN A 214 -7.76 7.68 -2.00
C GLN A 214 -6.87 6.58 -1.43
N ASP A 215 -7.20 5.33 -1.75
CA ASP A 215 -6.36 4.17 -1.49
C ASP A 215 -5.03 4.29 -2.27
N GLN A 216 -3.95 4.02 -1.55
CA GLN A 216 -2.57 4.18 -2.02
C GLN A 216 -1.85 2.84 -2.08
N LEU A 217 -0.85 2.76 -2.95
CA LEU A 217 0.05 1.61 -3.07
C LEU A 217 1.50 2.07 -2.98
N LEU A 218 2.29 1.34 -2.20
CA LEU A 218 3.71 1.57 -2.03
C LEU A 218 4.45 0.27 -1.67
N PRO A 219 5.79 0.27 -1.74
CA PRO A 219 6.58 -0.87 -1.34
C PRO A 219 6.49 -1.16 0.17
N LEU A 220 6.46 -2.44 0.53
CA LEU A 220 6.45 -2.88 1.92
C LEU A 220 7.77 -2.53 2.60
N GLY A 221 7.72 -1.75 3.68
CA GLY A 221 8.88 -1.38 4.50
C GLY A 221 9.29 0.10 4.45
N PHE A 222 8.54 0.95 3.73
CA PHE A 222 8.77 2.40 3.75
C PHE A 222 8.37 3.10 5.04
N LEU A 223 7.47 2.51 5.83
CA LEU A 223 6.81 3.17 6.97
C LEU A 223 7.01 2.42 8.30
N VAL A 224 8.03 1.55 8.36
CA VAL A 224 8.37 0.78 9.57
C VAL A 224 9.42 1.49 10.41
N SER A 225 9.15 2.72 10.81
CA SER A 225 9.48 3.10 12.19
C SER A 225 8.23 2.85 13.03
N VAL A 226 7.82 1.59 13.15
CA VAL A 226 6.80 1.22 14.14
C VAL A 226 7.43 1.60 15.49
N PRO A 227 6.91 2.59 16.23
CA PRO A 227 7.38 2.81 17.59
C PRO A 227 7.15 1.48 18.28
N GLU A 228 8.23 0.83 18.72
CA GLU A 228 8.18 -0.48 19.34
C GLU A 228 7.02 -0.46 20.33
N PRO A 229 5.97 -1.28 20.11
CA PRO A 229 4.70 -1.03 20.76
C PRO A 229 4.91 -1.06 22.27
N ALA A 230 4.11 -0.29 23.01
CA ALA A 230 4.14 -0.26 24.47
C ALA A 230 4.07 -1.66 25.11
N SER A 231 3.80 -2.73 24.34
CA SER A 231 4.12 -4.12 24.66
C SER A 231 5.55 -4.36 25.17
N TYR A 232 6.59 -3.67 24.69
CA TYR A 232 7.93 -3.79 25.29
C TYR A 232 7.99 -3.14 26.67
N ALA A 233 7.33 -1.99 26.84
CA ALA A 233 7.19 -1.35 28.14
C ALA A 233 6.33 -2.18 29.11
N LEU A 234 5.28 -2.86 28.62
CA LEU A 234 4.44 -3.78 29.39
C LEU A 234 5.17 -5.09 29.71
N LEU A 235 5.96 -5.62 28.79
CA LEU A 235 6.79 -6.79 29.03
C LEU A 235 7.85 -6.47 30.09
N ALA A 236 8.55 -5.34 29.94
CA ALA A 236 9.51 -4.86 30.92
C ALA A 236 8.84 -4.56 32.28
N GLY A 237 7.67 -3.92 32.27
CA GLY A 237 6.87 -3.64 33.46
C GLY A 237 6.37 -4.93 34.14
N GLY A 238 5.98 -5.93 33.35
CA GLY A 238 5.59 -7.26 33.83
C GLY A 238 6.72 -7.99 34.52
N PHE A 239 7.93 -7.97 33.93
CA PHE A 239 9.12 -8.53 34.58
C PHE A 239 9.51 -7.77 35.85
N ALA A 240 9.39 -6.45 35.86
CA ALA A 240 9.66 -5.64 37.05
C ALA A 240 8.70 -5.98 38.20
N LEU A 241 7.39 -6.10 37.92
CA LEU A 241 6.38 -6.51 38.90
C LEU A 241 6.62 -7.93 39.41
N ALA A 242 6.93 -8.89 38.53
CA ALA A 242 7.27 -10.25 38.93
C ALA A 242 8.51 -10.30 39.84
N GLY A 243 9.53 -9.49 39.53
CA GLY A 243 10.72 -9.35 40.37
C GLY A 243 10.39 -8.84 41.78
N VAL A 244 9.56 -7.80 41.91
CA VAL A 244 9.15 -7.25 43.21
C VAL A 244 8.35 -8.27 44.03
N LEU A 245 7.47 -9.04 43.41
CA LEU A 245 6.70 -10.08 44.09
C LEU A 245 7.59 -11.23 44.59
N LEU A 246 8.57 -11.66 43.80
CA LEU A 246 9.55 -12.68 44.20
C LEU A 246 10.41 -12.23 45.39
N LEU A 247 10.78 -10.95 45.44
CA LEU A 247 11.52 -10.39 46.58
C LEU A 247 10.68 -10.38 47.86
N ARG A 248 9.39 -10.00 47.78
CA ARG A 248 8.49 -10.01 48.95
C ARG A 248 8.24 -11.40 49.52
N CYS A 249 8.16 -12.45 48.68
CA CYS A 249 8.00 -13.81 49.16
C CYS A 249 9.23 -14.33 49.92
N ARG A 250 10.45 -13.81 49.66
CA ARG A 250 11.65 -14.20 50.41
C ARG A 250 11.68 -13.62 51.82
N GLU A 251 11.16 -12.42 52.04
CA GLU A 251 11.11 -11.81 53.38
C GLU A 251 10.12 -12.52 54.32
N GLN A 252 9.02 -13.06 53.79
CA GLN A 252 8.04 -13.78 54.62
C GLN A 252 8.45 -15.22 54.98
N ALA A 253 9.50 -15.75 54.35
CA ALA A 253 9.99 -17.10 54.56
C ALA A 253 11.23 -17.17 55.49
N ALA A 254 11.75 -16.03 55.93
CA ALA A 254 12.84 -15.90 56.90
C ALA A 254 12.29 -15.55 58.28
#